data_AF-A0A351SIV5-F1
#
_entry.id   AF-A0A351SIV5-F1
#
_cell.length_a   1.000
_cell.length_b   1.000
_cell.length_c   1.000
_cell.angle_alpha   90.00
_cell.angle_beta   90.00
_cell.angle_gamma   90.00
#
_symmetry.space_group_name_H-M   'P 1'
#
loop_
_entity.id
_entity.type
_entity.pdbx_description
1 polymer ?
#
loop_
_entity_poly.entity_id
_entity_poly.type
_entity_poly.pdbx_seq_one_letter_code
_entity_poly.pdbx_strand_id
1 'polypeptide(L)'
;LEKDVKEGRFRQDLYYRLATFVVQLPPLRERPMDVEALAYAILEESSRQLGKQVKGFTDEAVNCMQAYDWPGNVRELQNEIKRMLVLGHEDYLGSDLISARILLAAPEESKSDLELLTGIEGSLKERVESLEARIL
;
A
#
# COMPACT_ATOMS: atom_id res chain seq x y z
N LEU A 1 -1.67 16.08 22.85
CA LEU A 1 -0.87 16.55 24.01
C LEU A 1 -1.04 18.04 24.27
N GLU A 2 -0.65 18.94 23.37
CA GLU A 2 -0.80 20.39 23.63
C GLU A 2 -2.28 20.81 23.81
N LYS A 3 -3.18 20.25 22.99
CA LYS A 3 -4.64 20.40 23.16
C LYS A 3 -5.15 19.85 24.50
N ASP A 4 -4.61 18.73 24.95
CA ASP A 4 -5.01 18.10 26.22
C ASP A 4 -4.51 18.88 27.44
N VAL A 5 -3.39 19.60 27.32
CA VAL A 5 -2.93 20.57 28.33
C VAL A 5 -3.90 21.75 28.39
N LYS A 6 -4.29 22.30 27.23
CA LYS A 6 -5.27 23.41 27.15
C LYS A 6 -6.63 23.02 27.70
N GLU A 7 -7.05 21.76 27.52
CA GLU A 7 -8.33 21.23 28.01
C GLU A 7 -8.24 20.66 29.45
N GLY A 8 -7.11 20.85 30.15
CA GLY A 8 -6.92 20.43 31.55
C GLY A 8 -6.82 18.92 31.77
N ARG A 9 -6.86 18.12 30.70
CA ARG A 9 -6.73 16.65 30.75
C ARG A 9 -5.28 16.18 30.89
N PHE A 10 -4.31 17.06 30.66
CA PHE A 10 -2.89 16.75 30.78
C PHE A 10 -2.17 17.76 31.65
N ARG A 11 -1.33 17.27 32.57
CA ARG A 11 -0.55 18.09 33.49
C ARG A 11 0.48 18.93 32.74
N GLN A 12 0.39 20.25 32.91
CA GLN A 12 1.24 21.21 32.22
C GLN A 12 2.73 21.06 32.59
N ASP A 13 3.04 20.77 33.86
CA ASP A 13 4.42 20.58 34.34
C ASP A 13 5.08 19.32 33.78
N LEU A 14 4.28 18.30 33.45
CA LEU A 14 4.74 17.09 32.80
C LEU A 14 4.94 17.31 31.30
N TYR A 15 4.05 18.07 30.66
CA TYR A 15 4.17 18.42 29.24
C TYR A 15 5.48 19.12 28.95
N TYR A 16 5.84 20.14 29.74
CA TYR A 16 7.09 20.87 29.54
C TYR A 16 8.34 20.07 29.84
N ARG A 17 8.25 19.00 30.67
CA ARG A 17 9.37 18.07 30.87
C ARG A 17 9.54 17.10 29.69
N LEU A 18 8.43 16.60 29.15
CA LEU A 18 8.44 15.65 28.02
C LEU A 18 8.74 16.34 26.69
N ALA A 19 8.27 17.57 26.49
CA ALA A 19 8.41 18.31 25.24
C ALA A 19 9.80 19.00 25.07
N THR A 20 10.82 18.56 25.81
CA THR A 20 12.18 19.11 25.71
C THR A 20 12.75 18.95 24.29
N PHE A 21 12.46 17.81 23.65
CA PHE A 21 12.73 17.56 22.23
C PHE A 21 11.56 16.80 21.62
N VAL A 22 10.94 17.37 20.57
CA VAL A 22 9.79 16.76 19.90
C VAL A 22 10.24 16.20 18.55
N VAL A 23 10.19 14.89 18.40
CA VAL A 23 10.37 14.22 17.09
C VAL A 23 8.99 14.00 16.49
N GLN A 24 8.72 14.67 15.37
CA GLN A 24 7.50 14.44 14.60
C GLN A 24 7.74 13.26 13.66
N LEU A 25 6.98 12.19 13.82
CA LEU A 25 7.05 11.04 12.93
C LEU A 25 6.03 11.23 11.79
N PRO A 26 6.47 11.40 10.53
CA PRO A 26 5.53 11.60 9.44
C PRO A 26 4.67 10.35 9.21
N PRO A 27 3.39 10.49 8.84
CA PRO A 27 2.57 9.36 8.41
C PRO A 27 3.12 8.71 7.14
N LEU A 28 2.69 7.49 6.85
CA LEU A 28 3.22 6.72 5.71
C LEU A 28 2.89 7.38 4.35
N ARG A 29 1.73 8.05 4.21
CA ARG A 29 1.37 8.85 3.02
C ARG A 29 2.36 9.95 2.65
N GLU A 30 3.13 10.47 3.61
CA GLU A 30 4.14 11.52 3.36
C GLU A 30 5.47 10.93 2.90
N ARG A 31 5.57 9.60 2.83
CA ARG A 31 6.79 8.84 2.49
C ARG A 31 6.44 7.53 1.77
N PRO A 32 5.78 7.59 0.60
CA PRO A 32 5.39 6.39 -0.15
C PRO A 32 6.59 5.51 -0.56
N MET A 33 7.77 6.11 -0.75
CA MET A 33 9.02 5.39 -1.03
C MET A 33 9.44 4.40 0.06
N ASP A 34 9.00 4.61 1.32
CA ASP A 34 9.30 3.70 2.43
C ASP A 34 8.37 2.48 2.44
N VAL A 35 7.22 2.52 1.74
CA VAL A 35 6.18 1.49 1.80
C VAL A 35 6.71 0.13 1.37
N GLU A 36 7.44 0.09 0.25
CA GLU A 36 7.97 -1.17 -0.28
C GLU A 36 8.99 -1.79 0.68
N ALA A 37 9.98 -1.02 1.13
CA ALA A 37 11.00 -1.50 2.05
C ALA A 37 10.38 -2.01 3.37
N LEU A 38 9.39 -1.28 3.91
CA LEU A 38 8.64 -1.70 5.08
C LEU A 38 7.83 -2.97 4.81
N ALA A 39 7.20 -3.07 3.64
CA ALA A 39 6.39 -4.24 3.27
C ALA A 39 7.25 -5.51 3.21
N TYR A 40 8.43 -5.44 2.60
CA TYR A 40 9.37 -6.58 2.57
C TYR A 40 9.89 -6.97 3.95
N ALA A 41 10.26 -6.00 4.79
CA ALA A 41 10.69 -6.29 6.16
C ALA A 41 9.58 -6.96 6.99
N ILE A 42 8.35 -6.46 6.88
CA ILE A 42 7.18 -7.04 7.54
C ILE A 42 6.86 -8.43 6.99
N LEU A 43 6.96 -8.63 5.68
CA LEU A 43 6.75 -9.93 5.04
C LEU A 43 7.74 -10.96 5.58
N GLU A 44 9.02 -10.63 5.64
CA GLU A 44 10.06 -11.53 6.15
C GLU A 44 9.78 -11.94 7.60
N GLU A 45 9.48 -10.97 8.47
CA GLU A 45 9.15 -11.23 9.87
C GLU A 45 7.89 -12.10 9.99
N SER A 46 6.83 -11.75 9.26
CA SER A 46 5.55 -12.44 9.32
C SER A 46 5.62 -13.85 8.74
N SER A 47 6.33 -14.05 7.63
CA SER A 47 6.55 -15.35 6.98
C SER A 47 7.26 -16.31 7.93
N ARG A 48 8.27 -15.81 8.66
CA ARG A 48 9.00 -16.57 9.68
C ARG A 48 8.11 -16.96 10.85
N GLN A 49 7.27 -16.03 11.34
CA GLN A 49 6.34 -16.29 12.45
C GLN A 49 5.25 -17.31 12.09
N LEU A 50 4.75 -17.27 10.85
CA LEU A 50 3.68 -18.12 10.35
C LEU A 50 4.19 -19.45 9.75
N GLY A 51 5.51 -19.63 9.62
CA GLY A 51 6.11 -20.82 9.01
C GLY A 51 5.79 -20.96 7.52
N LYS A 52 5.46 -19.87 6.82
CA LYS A 52 5.23 -19.85 5.38
C LYS A 52 6.52 -19.50 4.64
N GLN A 53 6.65 -19.96 3.41
CA GLN A 53 7.71 -19.53 2.49
C GLN A 53 7.08 -18.76 1.34
N VAL A 54 7.38 -17.46 1.31
CA VAL A 54 6.96 -16.53 0.27
C VAL A 54 8.21 -15.75 -0.15
N LYS A 55 8.44 -15.62 -1.45
CA LYS A 55 9.59 -14.93 -2.05
C LYS A 55 9.41 -13.42 -2.11
N GLY A 56 8.17 -12.93 -2.22
CA GLY A 56 7.91 -11.49 -2.29
C GLY A 56 6.48 -11.16 -2.71
N PHE A 57 6.34 -9.96 -3.28
CA PHE A 57 5.10 -9.45 -3.85
C PHE A 57 5.23 -9.41 -5.38
N THR A 58 4.11 -9.37 -6.10
CA THR A 58 4.13 -8.96 -7.51
C THR A 58 4.30 -7.46 -7.64
N ASP A 59 4.83 -6.98 -8.77
CA ASP A 59 5.00 -5.54 -9.01
C ASP A 59 3.67 -4.78 -8.91
N GLU A 60 2.58 -5.39 -9.40
CA GLU A 60 1.23 -4.84 -9.28
C GLU A 60 0.80 -4.65 -7.82
N ALA A 61 1.06 -5.65 -6.97
CA ALA A 61 0.75 -5.57 -5.55
C ALA A 61 1.55 -4.44 -4.85
N VAL A 62 2.84 -4.29 -5.18
CA VAL A 62 3.67 -3.21 -4.67
C VAL A 62 3.14 -1.85 -5.10
N ASN A 63 2.80 -1.69 -6.38
CA ASN A 63 2.24 -0.45 -6.91
C ASN A 63 0.94 -0.06 -6.21
N CYS A 64 0.02 -1.02 -5.99
CA CYS A 64 -1.21 -0.77 -5.24
C CYS A 64 -0.91 -0.33 -3.79
N MET A 65 0.06 -0.97 -3.13
CA MET A 65 0.44 -0.60 -1.76
C MET A 65 1.06 0.80 -1.69
N GLN A 66 1.90 1.18 -2.65
CA GLN A 66 2.53 2.51 -2.71
C GLN A 66 1.53 3.64 -2.98
N ALA A 67 0.45 3.35 -3.72
CA ALA A 67 -0.58 4.31 -4.06
C ALA A 67 -1.58 4.60 -2.95
N TYR A 68 -1.63 3.77 -1.90
CA TYR A 68 -2.57 3.91 -0.80
C TYR A 68 -2.03 4.82 0.32
N ASP A 69 -2.91 5.63 0.91
CA ASP A 69 -2.52 6.61 1.95
C ASP A 69 -2.23 6.01 3.34
N TRP A 70 -2.62 4.75 3.57
CA TRP A 70 -2.45 4.06 4.85
C TRP A 70 -2.91 4.90 6.07
N PRO A 71 -4.22 5.17 6.24
CA PRO A 71 -4.73 5.94 7.37
C PRO A 71 -4.39 5.31 8.74
N GLY A 72 -4.24 3.99 8.82
CA GLY A 72 -3.73 3.27 9.98
C GLY A 72 -2.20 3.09 10.01
N ASN A 73 -1.47 3.72 9.09
CA ASN A 73 -0.02 3.77 8.99
C ASN A 73 0.59 2.35 8.94
N VAL A 74 1.81 2.15 9.45
CA VAL A 74 2.52 0.85 9.45
C VAL A 74 1.69 -0.29 10.07
N ARG A 75 0.82 0.00 11.05
CA ARG A 75 -0.03 -1.06 11.64
C ARG A 75 -1.04 -1.61 10.64
N GLU A 76 -1.62 -0.75 9.81
CA GLU A 76 -2.53 -1.18 8.77
C GLU A 76 -1.80 -1.96 7.68
N LEU A 77 -0.65 -1.47 7.21
CA LEU A 77 0.22 -2.19 6.28
C LEU A 77 0.58 -3.58 6.80
N GLN A 78 0.96 -3.69 8.08
CA GLN A 78 1.30 -4.95 8.70
C GLN A 78 0.13 -5.93 8.72
N ASN A 79 -1.06 -5.46 9.05
CA ASN A 79 -2.26 -6.30 9.06
C ASN A 79 -2.64 -6.76 7.65
N GLU A 80 -2.49 -5.89 6.66
CA GLU A 80 -2.74 -6.20 5.25
C GLU A 80 -1.82 -7.33 4.77
N ILE A 81 -0.51 -7.19 4.99
CA ILE A 81 0.50 -8.18 4.59
C ILE A 81 0.27 -9.52 5.29
N LYS A 82 -0.03 -9.50 6.60
CA LYS A 82 -0.38 -10.72 7.33
C LYS A 82 -1.61 -11.40 6.74
N ARG A 83 -2.63 -10.64 6.34
CA ARG A 83 -3.82 -11.21 5.68
C ARG A 83 -3.45 -11.82 4.34
N MET A 84 -2.73 -11.10 3.48
CA MET A 84 -2.26 -11.60 2.18
C MET A 84 -1.46 -12.89 2.36
N LEU A 85 -0.56 -12.92 3.34
CA LEU A 85 0.25 -14.09 3.66
C LEU A 85 -0.60 -15.28 4.12
N VAL A 86 -1.66 -15.07 4.89
CA VAL A 86 -2.58 -16.15 5.32
C VAL A 86 -3.38 -16.70 4.14
N LEU A 87 -3.89 -15.82 3.27
CA LEU A 87 -4.70 -16.18 2.10
C LEU A 87 -3.88 -16.75 0.94
N GLY A 88 -2.62 -16.33 0.81
CA GLY A 88 -1.72 -16.74 -0.24
C GLY A 88 -1.23 -18.18 -0.07
N HIS A 89 -1.13 -18.86 -1.20
CA HIS A 89 -0.59 -20.22 -1.32
C HIS A 89 0.60 -20.31 -2.28
N GLU A 90 0.91 -19.21 -2.97
CA GLU A 90 1.97 -19.14 -3.98
C GLU A 90 3.26 -18.52 -3.44
N ASP A 91 4.33 -18.63 -4.24
CA ASP A 91 5.63 -18.04 -3.96
C ASP A 91 5.59 -16.50 -3.90
N TYR A 92 4.67 -15.86 -4.62
CA TYR A 92 4.53 -14.40 -4.66
C TYR A 92 3.11 -13.99 -4.27
N LEU A 93 2.98 -12.91 -3.50
CA LEU A 93 1.68 -12.35 -3.13
C LEU A 93 1.23 -11.34 -4.19
N GLY A 94 0.14 -11.66 -4.89
CA GLY A 94 -0.43 -10.85 -5.96
C GLY A 94 -1.41 -9.77 -5.49
N SER A 95 -1.83 -8.93 -6.44
CA SER A 95 -2.84 -7.88 -6.24
C SER A 95 -4.22 -8.48 -5.94
N ASP A 96 -4.51 -9.69 -6.40
CA ASP A 96 -5.72 -10.45 -6.11
C ASP A 96 -5.94 -10.72 -4.61
N LEU A 97 -4.85 -10.74 -3.82
CA LEU A 97 -4.88 -10.94 -2.37
C LEU A 97 -5.05 -9.63 -1.59
N ILE A 98 -4.88 -8.47 -2.24
CA ILE A 98 -5.00 -7.14 -1.63
C ILE A 98 -6.47 -6.79 -1.41
N SER A 99 -6.76 -6.04 -0.34
CA SER A 99 -8.12 -5.63 -0.03
C SER A 99 -8.64 -4.61 -1.06
N ALA A 100 -9.92 -4.71 -1.42
CA ALA A 100 -10.54 -3.88 -2.45
C ALA A 100 -10.31 -2.37 -2.25
N ARG A 101 -10.27 -1.90 -1.00
CA ARG A 101 -10.00 -0.49 -0.67
C ARG A 101 -8.61 0.02 -1.09
N ILE A 102 -7.61 -0.86 -1.14
CA ILE A 102 -6.25 -0.54 -1.57
C ILE A 102 -6.15 -0.68 -3.09
N LEU A 103 -6.78 -1.71 -3.66
CA LEU A 103 -6.87 -1.88 -5.11
C LEU A 103 -7.51 -0.68 -5.82
N LEU A 104 -8.60 -0.14 -5.26
CA LEU A 104 -9.32 1.00 -5.83
C LEU A 104 -8.56 2.33 -5.75
N ALA A 105 -7.55 2.41 -4.87
CA ALA A 105 -6.71 3.57 -4.67
C ALA A 105 -5.47 3.60 -5.57
N ALA A 106 -5.20 2.53 -6.32
CA ALA A 106 -4.16 2.52 -7.34
C ALA A 106 -4.39 3.66 -8.36
N PRO A 107 -3.31 4.28 -8.89
CA PRO A 107 -3.41 5.46 -9.73
C PRO A 107 -4.26 5.18 -10.98
N GLU A 108 -5.00 6.20 -11.41
CA GLU A 108 -5.91 6.10 -12.54
C GLU A 108 -5.23 5.74 -13.86
N GLU A 109 -3.90 5.73 -13.98
CA GLU A 109 -3.21 5.26 -15.19
C GLU A 109 -3.61 3.81 -15.55
N SER A 110 -3.76 2.92 -14.56
CA SER A 110 -4.27 1.55 -14.79
C SER A 110 -5.78 1.50 -15.02
N LYS A 111 -6.55 2.50 -14.55
CA LYS A 111 -7.97 2.66 -14.91
C LYS A 111 -8.12 3.21 -16.32
N SER A 112 -7.21 4.08 -16.75
CA SER A 112 -7.20 4.71 -18.07
C SER A 112 -6.86 3.71 -19.17
N ASP A 113 -5.94 2.77 -18.92
CA ASP A 113 -5.67 1.66 -19.83
C ASP A 113 -6.88 0.71 -19.94
N LEU A 114 -7.57 0.44 -18.83
CA LEU A 114 -8.81 -0.34 -18.81
C LEU A 114 -9.99 0.40 -19.49
N GLU A 115 -10.09 1.72 -19.32
CA GLU A 115 -11.09 2.58 -19.95
C GLU A 115 -10.81 2.78 -21.45
N LEU A 116 -9.55 2.87 -21.86
CA LEU A 116 -9.12 2.87 -23.27
C LEU A 116 -9.45 1.54 -23.95
N LEU A 117 -9.38 0.41 -23.23
CA LEU A 117 -9.76 -0.91 -23.71
C LEU A 117 -11.29 -1.12 -23.81
N THR A 118 -12.09 -0.39 -23.03
CA THR A 118 -13.56 -0.44 -23.08
C THR A 118 -14.16 0.56 -24.06
N GLY A 119 -13.43 1.63 -24.43
CA GLY A 119 -13.85 2.61 -25.43
C GLY A 119 -13.70 2.20 -26.91
N ILE A 120 -13.11 1.03 -27.18
CA ILE A 120 -12.96 0.51 -28.55
C ILE A 120 -14.05 -0.54 -28.81
N GLU A 121 -15.17 -0.11 -29.41
CA GLU A 121 -16.12 -1.05 -30.01
C GLU A 121 -15.48 -1.71 -31.23
N GLY A 122 -15.36 -3.03 -31.20
CA GLY A 122 -14.72 -3.82 -32.26
C GLY A 122 -14.29 -5.19 -31.78
N SER A 123 -14.17 -6.14 -32.72
CA SER A 123 -13.75 -7.51 -32.41
C SER A 123 -12.28 -7.54 -31.98
N LEU A 124 -11.89 -8.55 -31.19
CA LEU A 124 -10.50 -8.75 -30.75
C LEU A 124 -9.45 -8.66 -31.87
N LYS A 125 -9.84 -8.98 -33.11
CA LYS A 125 -8.95 -8.90 -34.28
C LYS A 125 -8.59 -7.45 -34.64
N GLU A 126 -9.53 -6.51 -34.56
CA GLU A 126 -9.31 -5.09 -34.86
C GLU A 126 -8.49 -4.40 -33.75
N ARG A 127 -8.60 -4.90 -32.52
CA ARG A 127 -7.83 -4.43 -31.37
C ARG A 127 -6.34 -4.81 -31.48
N VAL A 128 -6.02 -5.98 -32.05
CA VAL A 128 -4.63 -6.41 -32.25
C VAL A 128 -3.96 -5.63 -33.39
N GLU A 129 -4.67 -5.37 -34.50
CA GLU A 129 -4.13 -4.62 -35.65
C GLU A 129 -3.81 -3.15 -35.30
N SER A 130 -4.58 -2.52 -34.42
CA SER A 130 -4.34 -1.13 -33.97
C SER A 130 -3.16 -1.00 -33.00
N LEU A 131 -2.81 -2.06 -32.28
CA LEU A 131 -1.58 -2.14 -31.47
C LEU A 131 -0.34 -2.27 -32.36
N GLU A 132 -0.41 -3.05 -33.45
CA GLU A 132 0.70 -3.22 -34.39
C GLU A 132 1.03 -1.93 -35.16
N ALA A 133 0.00 -1.14 -35.52
CA ALA A 133 0.17 0.12 -36.25
C ALA A 133 0.81 1.26 -35.44
N ARG A 134 0.96 1.12 -34.11
CA ARG A 134 1.58 2.13 -33.24
C ARG A 134 3.06 1.86 -32.94
N ILE A 135 3.57 0.68 -33.31
CA ILE A 135 4.96 0.25 -33.09
C ILE A 135 5.83 0.46 -34.36
N LEU A 136 5.23 0.86 -35.49
CA LEU A 136 5.91 1.31 -36.71
C LEU A 136 5.74 2.83 -36.91
#